data_AF-A0A963X0X0-F1
#
_entry.id   AF-A0A963X0X0-F1
#
_cell.length_a   1.000
_cell.length_b   1.000
_cell.length_c   1.000
_cell.angle_alpha   90.00
_cell.angle_beta   90.00
_cell.angle_gamma   90.00
#
_symmetry.space_group_name_H-M   'P 1'
#
loop_
_entity.id
_entity.type
_entity.pdbx_description
1 polymer ?
#
loop_
_entity_poly.entity_id
_entity_poly.type
_entity_poly.pdbx_seq_one_letter_code
_entity_poly.pdbx_strand_id
1 'polypeptide(L)'
;MIDVLSLLSAAAEEAAHGAAEAHEASGGLLQDTTFWVLLAFLLVVGLFWRAGVHKMIASGLDKRAQDIADELDRARALRDEAQELLAKYQRRQREAEEEASGIIEQAKKDAQRLAAEAREKIEEQITRRTRAAEEKIARAEAQAIAEMRSQTADLAIEAAREIIGSRMDQGAQSALAERAIDELRTKLH
;
A
#
# COMPACT_ATOMS: atom_id res chain seq x y z
N MET A 1 22.86 -55.03 -8.22
CA MET A 1 23.79 -55.13 -7.08
C MET A 1 23.78 -56.58 -6.66
N ILE A 2 24.78 -57.35 -7.10
CA ILE A 2 24.84 -58.78 -6.83
C ILE A 2 25.15 -58.91 -5.34
N ASP A 3 24.27 -59.60 -4.63
CA ASP A 3 24.26 -59.69 -3.18
C ASP A 3 25.54 -60.38 -2.70
N VAL A 4 26.41 -59.64 -2.01
CA VAL A 4 27.69 -60.17 -1.50
C VAL A 4 27.43 -61.32 -0.52
N LEU A 5 26.26 -61.32 0.15
CA LEU A 5 25.81 -62.45 0.96
C LEU A 5 25.47 -63.69 0.11
N SER A 6 24.93 -63.55 -1.11
CA SER A 6 24.61 -64.70 -1.96
C SER A 6 25.85 -65.29 -2.61
N LEU A 7 26.84 -64.47 -2.96
CA LEU A 7 28.14 -64.93 -3.45
C LEU A 7 28.96 -65.59 -2.33
N LEU A 8 28.88 -65.08 -1.10
CA LEU A 8 29.52 -65.69 0.06
C LEU A 8 28.81 -67.00 0.49
N SER A 9 27.47 -67.05 0.39
CA SER A 9 26.67 -68.24 0.64
C SER A 9 26.94 -69.33 -0.39
N ALA A 10 26.97 -68.99 -1.68
CA ALA A 10 27.27 -69.94 -2.75
C ALA A 10 28.70 -70.51 -2.62
N ALA A 11 29.68 -69.66 -2.28
CA ALA A 11 31.04 -70.12 -2.00
C ALA A 11 31.14 -70.98 -0.72
N ALA A 12 30.32 -70.69 0.31
CA ALA A 12 30.27 -71.49 1.53
C ALA A 12 29.60 -72.87 1.31
N GLU A 13 28.61 -72.95 0.43
CA GLU A 13 27.85 -74.17 0.13
C GLU A 13 28.66 -75.15 -0.74
N GLU A 14 29.49 -74.62 -1.65
CA GLU A 14 30.45 -75.39 -2.46
C GLU A 14 31.64 -75.88 -1.60
N ALA A 15 32.09 -75.08 -0.64
CA ALA A 15 33.11 -75.49 0.34
C ALA A 15 32.60 -76.57 1.33
N ALA A 16 31.32 -76.53 1.69
CA ALA A 16 30.70 -77.51 2.58
C ALA A 16 30.54 -78.90 1.93
N HIS A 17 30.29 -78.97 0.62
CA HIS A 17 30.24 -80.23 -0.12
C HIS A 17 31.63 -80.87 -0.27
N GLY A 18 32.70 -80.09 -0.41
CA GLY A 18 34.07 -80.62 -0.45
C GLY A 18 34.59 -81.16 0.89
N ALA A 19 34.00 -80.75 2.02
CA ALA A 19 34.39 -81.23 3.35
C ALA A 19 33.78 -82.60 3.72
N ALA A 20 32.69 -83.02 3.06
CA ALA A 20 32.00 -84.28 3.37
C ALA A 20 32.77 -85.54 2.92
N GLU A 21 33.70 -85.43 1.96
CA GLU A 21 34.54 -86.56 1.51
C GLU A 21 35.88 -86.70 2.27
N ALA A 22 36.23 -85.77 3.17
CA ALA A 22 37.56 -85.71 3.78
C ALA A 22 37.69 -86.40 5.15
N HIS A 23 36.69 -87.19 5.58
CA HIS A 23 36.67 -87.80 6.90
C HIS A 23 37.11 -89.27 6.92
N GLU A 24 38.11 -89.65 6.12
CA GLU A 24 38.79 -90.94 6.27
C GLU A 24 40.26 -90.88 5.81
N ALA A 25 41.14 -90.29 6.60
CA ALA A 25 42.57 -90.64 6.59
C ALA A 25 43.28 -90.09 7.83
N SER A 26 43.64 -90.99 8.74
CA SER A 26 44.61 -90.79 9.82
C SER A 26 46.04 -90.66 9.27
N GLY A 27 46.29 -89.65 8.44
CA GLY A 27 47.61 -89.27 7.94
C GLY A 27 47.97 -87.86 8.43
N GLY A 28 49.23 -87.64 8.81
CA GLY A 28 49.68 -86.40 9.46
C GLY A 28 49.20 -85.13 8.75
N LEU A 29 49.02 -84.06 9.53
CA LEU A 29 48.43 -82.73 9.21
C LEU A 29 48.77 -82.15 7.82
N LEU A 30 49.87 -82.56 7.19
CA LEU A 30 50.33 -82.13 5.86
C LEU A 30 49.67 -82.86 4.68
N GLN A 31 48.95 -83.97 4.91
CA GLN A 31 48.36 -84.84 3.88
C GLN A 31 46.82 -84.72 3.79
N ASP A 32 46.20 -83.93 4.66
CA ASP A 32 44.76 -83.65 4.67
C ASP A 32 44.43 -82.50 3.71
N THR A 33 43.56 -82.75 2.73
CA THR A 33 43.07 -81.74 1.78
C THR A 33 42.39 -80.58 2.50
N THR A 34 41.74 -80.85 3.64
CA THR A 34 41.07 -79.86 4.47
C THR A 34 42.06 -78.81 4.99
N PHE A 35 43.29 -79.21 5.35
CA PHE A 35 44.32 -78.29 5.81
C PHE A 35 44.76 -77.31 4.72
N TRP A 36 44.98 -77.79 3.50
CA TRP A 36 45.35 -76.92 2.37
C TRP A 36 44.21 -76.00 1.92
N VAL A 37 42.95 -76.45 1.97
CA VAL A 37 41.77 -75.61 1.71
C VAL A 37 41.65 -74.50 2.77
N LEU A 38 41.83 -74.84 4.05
CA LEU A 38 41.81 -73.87 5.15
C LEU A 38 42.97 -72.86 5.05
N LEU A 39 44.16 -73.31 4.63
CA LEU A 39 45.32 -72.45 4.38
C LEU A 39 45.07 -71.50 3.19
N ALA A 40 44.49 -71.99 2.09
CA ALA A 40 44.13 -71.17 0.94
C ALA A 40 43.04 -70.14 1.29
N PHE A 41 42.02 -70.52 2.06
CA PHE A 41 40.99 -69.62 2.57
C PHE A 41 41.59 -68.51 3.45
N LEU A 42 42.46 -68.86 4.39
CA LEU A 42 43.18 -67.89 5.23
C LEU A 42 44.06 -66.94 4.41
N LEU A 43 44.70 -67.44 3.35
CA LEU A 43 45.50 -66.61 2.43
C LEU A 43 44.62 -65.59 1.68
N VAL A 44 43.45 -66.01 1.19
CA VAL A 44 42.49 -65.13 0.50
C VAL A 44 41.87 -64.11 1.46
N VAL A 45 41.46 -64.53 2.67
CA VAL A 45 40.95 -63.62 3.71
C VAL A 45 42.04 -62.63 4.15
N GLY A 46 43.27 -63.09 4.32
CA GLY A 46 44.42 -62.23 4.61
C GLY A 46 44.71 -61.24 3.48
N LEU A 47 44.54 -61.65 2.21
CA LEU A 47 44.64 -60.77 1.06
C LEU A 47 43.54 -59.72 1.03
N PHE A 48 42.27 -60.08 1.33
CA PHE A 48 41.18 -59.12 1.45
C PHE A 48 41.35 -58.14 2.61
N TRP A 49 41.93 -58.61 3.72
CA TRP A 49 42.28 -57.75 4.85
C TRP A 49 43.38 -56.76 4.44
N ARG A 50 44.44 -57.23 3.78
CA ARG A 50 45.52 -56.38 3.27
C ARG A 50 45.04 -55.40 2.19
N ALA A 51 44.16 -55.85 1.29
CA ALA A 51 43.56 -55.05 0.23
C ALA A 51 42.52 -54.04 0.75
N GLY A 52 42.15 -54.10 2.03
CA GLY A 52 41.32 -53.08 2.67
C GLY A 52 39.87 -53.07 2.23
N VAL A 53 39.34 -54.17 1.68
CA VAL A 53 37.97 -54.26 1.17
C VAL A 53 36.94 -53.91 2.25
N HIS A 54 37.19 -54.33 3.50
CA HIS A 54 36.36 -53.97 4.67
C HIS A 54 36.30 -52.44 4.91
N LYS A 55 37.42 -51.73 4.74
CA LYS A 55 37.46 -50.26 4.88
C LYS A 55 36.71 -49.56 3.74
N MET A 56 36.79 -50.10 2.52
CA MET A 56 36.09 -49.52 1.37
C MET A 56 34.57 -49.60 1.52
N ILE A 57 34.05 -50.73 2.01
CA ILE A 57 32.62 -50.91 2.27
C ILE A 57 32.16 -50.01 3.43
N ALA A 58 32.91 -49.97 4.54
CA ALA A 58 32.60 -49.10 5.67
C ALA A 58 32.61 -47.62 5.28
N SER A 59 33.63 -47.18 4.53
CA SER A 59 33.72 -45.79 4.04
C SER A 59 32.58 -45.44 3.07
N GLY A 60 32.12 -46.38 2.24
CA GLY A 60 30.97 -46.16 1.36
C GLY A 60 29.65 -45.99 2.12
N LEU A 61 29.47 -46.74 3.21
CA LEU A 61 28.31 -46.60 4.10
C LEU A 61 28.37 -45.28 4.89
N ASP A 62 29.54 -44.94 5.44
CA ASP A 62 29.75 -43.68 6.16
C ASP A 62 29.49 -42.47 5.25
N LYS A 63 29.99 -42.52 4.00
CA LYS A 63 29.73 -41.46 3.02
C LYS A 63 28.23 -41.30 2.73
N ARG A 64 27.51 -42.40 2.53
CA ARG A 64 26.06 -42.36 2.35
C ARG A 64 25.33 -41.81 3.57
N ALA A 65 25.76 -42.20 4.78
CA ALA A 65 25.18 -41.68 6.01
C ALA A 65 25.42 -40.18 6.16
N GLN A 66 26.60 -39.68 5.81
CA GLN A 66 26.93 -38.25 5.77
C GLN A 66 26.09 -37.52 4.72
N ASP A 67 26.02 -38.02 3.49
CA ASP A 67 25.22 -37.41 2.43
C ASP A 67 23.73 -37.30 2.83
N ILE A 68 23.18 -38.32 3.49
CA ILE A 68 21.79 -38.31 4.00
C ILE A 68 21.63 -37.32 5.15
N ALA A 69 22.59 -37.25 6.07
CA ALA A 69 22.57 -36.31 7.17
C ALA A 69 22.61 -34.86 6.66
N ASP A 70 23.51 -34.57 5.72
CA ASP A 70 23.63 -33.26 5.09
C ASP A 70 22.34 -32.85 4.36
N GLU A 71 21.71 -33.78 3.63
CA GLU A 71 20.46 -33.51 2.93
C GLU A 71 19.29 -33.27 3.90
N LEU A 72 19.22 -34.04 4.99
CA LEU A 72 18.24 -33.83 6.07
C LEU A 72 18.42 -32.45 6.73
N ASP A 73 19.66 -32.04 6.98
CA ASP A 73 19.95 -30.76 7.59
C ASP A 73 19.65 -29.59 6.64
N ARG A 74 19.95 -29.73 5.34
CA ARG A 74 19.51 -28.76 4.32
C ARG A 74 17.98 -28.67 4.24
N ALA A 75 17.29 -29.80 4.25
CA ALA A 75 15.82 -29.83 4.21
C ALA A 75 15.20 -29.16 5.44
N ARG A 76 15.79 -29.37 6.62
CA ARG A 76 15.39 -28.68 7.86
C ARG A 76 15.62 -27.18 7.76
N ALA A 77 16.82 -26.75 7.35
CA ALA A 77 17.14 -25.34 7.16
C ALA A 77 16.17 -24.66 6.19
N LEU A 78 15.89 -25.30 5.04
CA LEU A 78 14.96 -24.77 4.05
C LEU A 78 13.53 -24.67 4.59
N ARG A 79 13.10 -25.64 5.39
CA ARG A 79 11.78 -25.61 6.04
C ARG A 79 11.70 -24.49 7.08
N ASP A 80 12.75 -24.28 7.86
CA ASP A 80 12.78 -23.21 8.85
C ASP A 80 12.82 -21.82 8.17
N GLU A 81 13.59 -21.65 7.10
CA GLU A 81 13.58 -20.44 6.26
C GLU A 81 12.20 -20.17 5.64
N ALA A 82 11.53 -21.20 5.13
CA ALA A 82 10.19 -21.08 4.58
C ALA A 82 9.16 -20.66 5.65
N GLN A 83 9.29 -21.18 6.87
CA GLN A 83 8.46 -20.80 7.99
C GLN A 83 8.71 -19.34 8.43
N GLU A 84 9.97 -18.92 8.50
CA GLU A 84 10.32 -17.54 8.79
C GLU A 84 9.76 -16.58 7.74
N LEU A 85 9.93 -16.94 6.46
CA LEU A 85 9.44 -16.17 5.34
C LEU A 85 7.91 -16.06 5.37
N LEU A 86 7.19 -17.16 5.62
CA LEU A 86 5.74 -17.14 5.78
C LEU A 86 5.31 -16.23 6.93
N ALA A 87 5.97 -16.33 8.09
CA ALA A 87 5.66 -15.47 9.23
C ALA A 87 5.93 -13.99 8.90
N LYS A 88 6.99 -13.69 8.14
CA LYS A 88 7.31 -12.34 7.67
C LYS A 88 6.25 -11.80 6.70
N TYR A 89 5.80 -12.61 5.74
CA TYR A 89 4.72 -12.22 4.82
C TYR A 89 3.41 -11.98 5.57
N GLN A 90 3.03 -12.84 6.50
CA GLN A 90 1.84 -12.66 7.32
C GLN A 90 1.89 -11.39 8.17
N ARG A 91 3.05 -11.07 8.76
CA ARG A 91 3.26 -9.80 9.48
C ARG A 91 3.10 -8.61 8.53
N ARG A 92 3.79 -8.64 7.39
CA ARG A 92 3.70 -7.56 6.39
C ARG A 92 2.29 -7.38 5.83
N GLN A 93 1.54 -8.46 5.66
CA GLN A 93 0.15 -8.39 5.23
C GLN A 93 -0.71 -7.69 6.27
N ARG A 94 -0.60 -8.05 7.56
CA ARG A 94 -1.32 -7.37 8.63
C ARG A 94 -0.93 -5.91 8.77
N GLU A 95 0.37 -5.60 8.73
CA GLU A 95 0.88 -4.23 8.75
C GLU A 95 0.32 -3.41 7.57
N ALA A 96 0.29 -3.98 6.36
CA ALA A 96 -0.27 -3.31 5.18
C ALA A 96 -1.80 -3.12 5.28
N GLU A 97 -2.53 -4.08 5.83
CA GLU A 97 -3.98 -3.97 6.09
C GLU A 97 -4.27 -2.88 7.13
N GLU A 98 -3.49 -2.83 8.21
CA GLU A 98 -3.57 -1.79 9.24
C GLU A 98 -3.24 -0.41 8.66
N GLU A 99 -2.15 -0.28 7.90
CA GLU A 99 -1.77 0.97 7.23
C GLU A 99 -2.84 1.43 6.25
N ALA A 100 -3.37 0.54 5.41
CA ALA A 100 -4.46 0.85 4.49
C ALA A 100 -5.73 1.32 5.24
N SER A 101 -6.07 0.66 6.34
CA SER A 101 -7.21 1.07 7.17
C SER A 101 -6.99 2.45 7.80
N GLY A 102 -5.76 2.74 8.24
CA GLY A 102 -5.36 4.04 8.77
C GLY A 102 -5.44 5.15 7.72
N ILE A 103 -4.97 4.88 6.49
CA ILE A 103 -5.08 5.81 5.36
C ILE A 103 -6.54 6.14 5.07
N ILE A 104 -7.42 5.14 5.05
CA ILE A 104 -8.86 5.34 4.80
C ILE A 104 -9.50 6.16 5.92
N GLU A 105 -9.17 5.88 7.18
CA GLU A 105 -9.70 6.63 8.31
C GLU A 105 -9.23 8.09 8.29
N GLN A 106 -7.95 8.32 8.02
CA GLN A 106 -7.38 9.66 7.90
C GLN A 106 -8.00 10.43 6.73
N ALA A 107 -8.14 9.81 5.57
CA ALA A 107 -8.80 10.40 4.41
C ALA A 107 -10.27 10.78 4.71
N LYS A 108 -10.99 9.94 5.46
CA LYS A 108 -12.37 10.28 5.92
C LYS A 108 -12.39 11.47 6.87
N LYS A 109 -11.49 11.52 7.85
CA LYS A 109 -11.36 12.65 8.78
C LYS A 109 -11.02 13.94 8.05
N ASP A 110 -10.07 13.88 7.12
CA ASP A 110 -9.68 15.03 6.30
C ASP A 110 -10.81 15.49 5.37
N ALA A 111 -11.55 14.57 4.75
CA ALA A 111 -12.71 14.90 3.94
C ALA A 111 -13.81 15.58 4.77
N GLN A 112 -14.09 15.09 5.99
CA GLN A 112 -15.06 15.71 6.89
C GLN A 112 -14.63 17.11 7.32
N ARG A 113 -13.35 17.28 7.68
CA ARG A 113 -12.78 18.58 8.05
C ARG A 113 -12.86 19.57 6.90
N LEU A 114 -12.43 19.16 5.70
CA LEU A 114 -12.49 20.00 4.50
C LEU A 114 -13.94 20.36 4.14
N ALA A 115 -14.88 19.43 4.28
CA ALA A 115 -16.29 19.70 4.05
C ALA A 115 -16.85 20.71 5.06
N ALA A 116 -16.47 20.62 6.33
CA ALA A 116 -16.86 21.60 7.36
C ALA A 116 -16.27 22.99 7.07
N GLU A 117 -14.97 23.08 6.80
CA GLU A 117 -14.30 24.33 6.44
C GLU A 117 -14.88 24.95 5.15
N ALA A 118 -15.23 24.11 4.16
CA ALA A 118 -15.86 24.58 2.93
C ALA A 118 -17.25 25.14 3.17
N ARG A 119 -18.06 24.51 4.04
CA ARG A 119 -19.38 25.02 4.44
C ARG A 119 -19.28 26.37 5.12
N GLU A 120 -18.38 26.50 6.10
CA GLU A 120 -18.15 27.76 6.81
C GLU A 120 -17.74 28.89 5.84
N LYS A 121 -16.78 28.60 4.94
CA LYS A 121 -16.36 29.57 3.90
C LYS A 121 -17.49 29.95 2.96
N ILE A 122 -18.34 29.00 2.57
CA ILE A 122 -19.50 29.28 1.71
C ILE A 122 -20.51 30.16 2.45
N GLU A 123 -20.81 29.87 3.72
CA GLU A 123 -21.72 30.68 4.55
C GLU A 123 -21.19 32.11 4.74
N GLU A 124 -19.89 32.27 4.97
CA GLU A 124 -19.24 33.58 5.05
C GLU A 124 -19.35 34.34 3.71
N GLN A 125 -19.08 33.66 2.60
CA GLN A 125 -19.20 34.24 1.26
C GLN A 125 -20.63 34.63 0.92
N ILE A 126 -21.62 33.81 1.29
CA ILE A 126 -23.04 34.11 1.09
C ILE A 126 -23.40 35.36 1.89
N THR A 127 -23.09 35.40 3.19
CA THR A 127 -23.35 36.56 4.05
C THR A 127 -22.74 37.83 3.47
N ARG A 128 -21.47 37.77 3.04
CA ARG A 128 -20.78 38.92 2.43
C ARG A 128 -21.45 39.36 1.13
N ARG A 129 -21.87 38.43 0.28
CA ARG A 129 -22.56 38.72 -0.98
C ARG A 129 -23.95 39.30 -0.76
N THR A 130 -24.70 38.78 0.21
CA THR A 130 -26.02 39.30 0.60
C THR A 130 -25.89 40.73 1.06
N ARG A 131 -24.98 41.03 2.01
CA ARG A 131 -24.73 42.40 2.46
C ARG A 131 -24.34 43.33 1.31
N ALA A 132 -23.46 42.89 0.42
CA ALA A 132 -23.08 43.69 -0.74
C ALA A 132 -24.25 43.94 -1.71
N ALA A 133 -25.18 42.99 -1.86
CA ALA A 133 -26.38 43.16 -2.65
C ALA A 133 -27.36 44.13 -1.98
N GLU A 134 -27.60 44.00 -0.67
CA GLU A 134 -28.42 44.92 0.12
C GLU A 134 -27.89 46.35 0.05
N GLU A 135 -26.58 46.55 0.22
CA GLU A 135 -25.96 47.88 0.08
C GLU A 135 -26.11 48.45 -1.35
N LYS A 136 -26.07 47.60 -2.39
CA LYS A 136 -26.31 48.04 -3.77
C LYS A 136 -27.77 48.43 -3.97
N ILE A 137 -28.72 47.68 -3.43
CA ILE A 137 -30.15 47.99 -3.49
C ILE A 137 -30.41 49.32 -2.77
N ALA A 138 -29.91 49.49 -1.54
CA ALA A 138 -30.08 50.74 -0.79
C ALA A 138 -29.51 51.96 -1.53
N ARG A 139 -28.34 51.80 -2.17
CA ARG A 139 -27.75 52.87 -3.02
C ARG A 139 -28.62 53.17 -4.24
N ALA A 140 -29.13 52.14 -4.91
CA ALA A 140 -30.00 52.31 -6.08
C ALA A 140 -31.34 52.95 -5.72
N GLU A 141 -31.94 52.58 -4.58
CA GLU A 141 -33.15 53.20 -4.05
C GLU A 141 -32.94 54.69 -3.74
N ALA A 142 -31.85 55.02 -3.03
CA ALA A 142 -31.51 56.41 -2.73
C ALA A 142 -31.31 57.23 -4.03
N GLN A 143 -30.65 56.65 -5.03
CA GLN A 143 -30.45 57.28 -6.33
C GLN A 143 -31.77 57.48 -7.09
N ALA A 144 -32.63 56.46 -7.13
CA ALA A 144 -33.94 56.54 -7.78
C ALA A 144 -34.85 57.60 -7.12
N ILE A 145 -34.83 57.70 -5.78
CA ILE A 145 -35.58 58.74 -5.05
C ILE A 145 -35.03 60.12 -5.39
N ALA A 146 -33.71 60.29 -5.43
CA ALA A 146 -33.08 61.55 -5.80
C ALA A 146 -33.43 61.97 -7.24
N GLU A 147 -33.39 61.02 -8.18
CA GLU A 147 -33.73 61.24 -9.58
C GLU A 147 -35.22 61.57 -9.77
N MET A 148 -36.13 60.86 -9.10
CA MET A 148 -37.56 61.16 -9.09
C MET A 148 -37.86 62.56 -8.53
N ARG A 149 -37.18 62.96 -7.45
CA ARG A 149 -37.29 64.32 -6.89
C ARG A 149 -36.82 65.39 -7.87
N SER A 150 -35.70 65.16 -8.56
CA SER A 150 -35.21 66.07 -9.60
C SER A 150 -36.22 66.21 -10.73
N GLN A 151 -36.69 65.09 -11.30
CA GLN A 151 -37.67 65.11 -12.40
C GLN A 151 -38.99 65.79 -11.98
N THR A 152 -39.44 65.57 -10.74
CA THR A 152 -40.65 66.24 -10.22
C THR A 152 -40.43 67.74 -10.04
N ALA A 153 -39.26 68.16 -9.57
CA ALA A 153 -38.91 69.57 -9.45
C ALA A 153 -38.85 70.26 -10.84
N ASP A 154 -38.25 69.59 -11.82
CA ASP A 154 -38.18 70.08 -13.20
C ASP A 154 -39.58 70.21 -13.82
N LEU A 155 -40.43 69.19 -13.65
CA LEU A 155 -41.82 69.23 -14.12
C LEU A 155 -42.64 70.34 -13.43
N ALA A 156 -42.44 70.54 -12.13
CA ALA A 156 -43.11 71.61 -11.39
C ALA A 156 -42.67 73.00 -11.86
N ILE A 157 -41.37 73.19 -12.16
CA ILE A 157 -40.84 74.43 -12.73
C ILE A 157 -41.41 74.66 -14.14
N GLU A 158 -41.52 73.62 -14.96
CA GLU A 158 -42.09 73.71 -16.31
C GLU A 158 -43.58 74.06 -16.27
N ALA A 159 -44.37 73.39 -15.42
CA ALA A 159 -45.78 73.73 -15.22
C ALA A 159 -45.96 75.15 -14.66
N ALA A 160 -45.11 75.58 -13.71
CA ALA A 160 -45.14 76.95 -13.21
C ALA A 160 -44.82 77.97 -14.31
N ARG A 161 -43.83 77.68 -15.18
CA ARG A 161 -43.49 78.50 -16.34
C ARG A 161 -44.67 78.63 -17.31
N GLU A 162 -45.38 77.54 -17.58
CA GLU A 162 -46.55 77.53 -18.46
C GLU A 162 -47.73 78.32 -17.87
N ILE A 163 -48.02 78.16 -16.57
CA ILE A 163 -49.06 78.92 -15.87
C ILE A 163 -48.72 80.42 -15.84
N ILE A 164 -47.47 80.78 -15.54
CA ILE A 164 -47.02 82.17 -15.57
C ILE A 164 -47.15 82.73 -16.99
N GLY A 165 -46.68 81.99 -18.01
CA GLY A 165 -46.77 82.40 -19.41
C GLY A 165 -48.20 82.60 -19.90
N SER A 166 -49.14 81.73 -19.50
CA SER A 166 -50.55 81.81 -19.89
C SER A 166 -51.35 82.88 -19.14
N ARG A 167 -50.93 83.29 -17.93
CA ARG A 167 -51.59 84.34 -17.12
C ARG A 167 -50.91 85.72 -17.21
N MET A 168 -49.85 85.86 -18.00
CA MET A 168 -49.11 87.12 -18.14
C MET A 168 -49.82 88.08 -19.10
N ASP A 169 -50.64 88.99 -18.58
CA ASP A 169 -51.12 90.18 -19.31
C ASP A 169 -50.20 91.41 -19.09
N GLN A 170 -50.40 92.49 -19.85
CA GLN A 170 -49.61 93.72 -19.72
C GLN A 170 -49.70 94.39 -18.33
N GLY A 171 -50.85 94.31 -17.65
CA GLY A 171 -51.05 94.83 -16.30
C GLY A 171 -50.34 94.00 -15.23
N ALA A 172 -50.34 92.66 -15.36
CA ALA A 172 -49.60 91.77 -14.47
C ALA A 172 -48.07 91.98 -14.55
N GLN A 173 -47.55 92.24 -15.77
CA GLN A 173 -46.12 92.56 -15.98
C GLN A 173 -45.72 93.89 -15.32
N SER A 174 -46.54 94.93 -15.48
CA SER A 174 -46.30 96.25 -14.85
C SER A 174 -46.26 96.15 -13.32
N ALA A 175 -47.23 95.45 -12.72
CA ALA A 175 -47.31 95.28 -11.26
C ALA A 175 -46.14 94.47 -10.68
N LEU A 176 -45.61 93.49 -11.42
CA LEU A 176 -44.40 92.75 -11.03
C LEU A 176 -43.15 93.63 -11.10
N ALA A 177 -43.04 94.49 -12.12
CA ALA A 177 -41.93 95.44 -12.24
C ALA A 177 -41.91 96.45 -11.08
N GLU A 178 -43.06 97.03 -10.73
CA GLU A 178 -43.16 97.93 -9.58
C GLU A 178 -42.82 97.24 -8.25
N ARG A 179 -43.29 96.01 -8.02
CA ARG A 179 -42.90 95.23 -6.82
C ARG A 179 -41.42 94.91 -6.78
N ALA A 180 -40.81 94.54 -7.91
CA ALA A 180 -39.37 94.26 -7.98
C ALA A 180 -38.53 95.52 -7.67
N ILE A 181 -38.97 96.68 -8.15
CA ILE A 181 -38.36 97.98 -7.84
C ILE A 181 -38.50 98.31 -6.34
N ASP A 182 -39.67 98.06 -5.75
CA ASP A 182 -39.93 98.31 -4.33
C ASP A 182 -39.16 97.35 -3.40
N GLU A 183 -39.02 96.08 -3.79
CA GLU A 183 -38.25 95.08 -3.04
C GLU A 183 -36.73 95.37 -3.10
N LEU A 184 -36.23 95.82 -4.25
CA LEU A 184 -34.86 96.35 -4.38
C LEU A 184 -34.64 97.56 -3.48
N ARG A 185 -35.60 98.50 -3.47
CA ARG A 185 -35.56 99.68 -2.61
C ARG A 185 -35.52 99.29 -1.12
N THR A 186 -36.26 98.26 -0.74
CA THR A 186 -36.33 97.78 0.66
C THR A 186 -35.06 97.02 1.10
N LYS A 187 -34.32 96.39 0.18
CA LYS A 187 -33.02 95.74 0.47
C LYS A 187 -31.81 96.68 0.39
N LEU A 188 -31.96 97.87 -0.20
CA LEU A 188 -30.90 98.88 -0.37
C LEU A 188 -31.01 100.06 0.61
N HIS A 189 -32.03 100.08 1.46
CA HIS A 189 -32.13 100.91 2.65
C HIS A 189 -31.84 100.05 3.90
#